data_AF-A0AAE0MQ57-F1
#
_entry.id   AF-A0AAE0MQ57-F1
#
_cell.length_a   1.000
_cell.length_b   1.000
_cell.length_c   1.000
_cell.angle_alpha   90.00
_cell.angle_beta   90.00
_cell.angle_gamma   90.00
#
_symmetry.space_group_name_H-M   'P 1'
#
loop_
_entity.id
_entity.type
_entity.pdbx_description
1 polymer ?
#
loop_
_entity_poly.entity_id
_entity_poly.type
_entity_poly.pdbx_seq_one_letter_code
_entity_poly.pdbx_strand_id
1 'polypeptide(L)'
;MGITSILKTLHLLRPSEWDPPTPLNHLLTNLSSFPLFVIPIPLPLLRLFVSHLYHLFLFLRGHAFHPPSNLPPIRVVCISDTHDHELALEKIPEGEGGLLIHAGDLTDDGSREGIQRQLDWLGEVKAKKGFERVLVVGGNHDGWFDEGGARKHLFGDGEGSKGELRFAEGVQYLDGMAGGEGENGNGGAMTIEFEGRAKGRKLNVWGWGGVPRCGGPEHAFQYDRASHPWTNRIPLETDILITHTPPRHHLDLDLGCAGLLAELWRVKPKLHVFGHIHWGAGREAVYYDECQRAYESLMARGADLPFPPAFPSVFSFPPSSAVTQSASPNREPSKMREKQRPTNLVNILLLPVYFGFALSLYLVEVVERVGMDLMDAARVIWYGTTAVVWKWVMQGPGTNNGGLLVNASVTYGNTGRASNPVQVVEL
;
A
#
# COMPACT_ATOMS: atom_id res chain seq x y z
N MET A 1 20.70 26.05 -1.58
CA MET A 1 19.70 25.02 -1.94
C MET A 1 20.46 23.81 -2.48
N GLY A 2 20.32 22.63 -1.89
CA GLY A 2 21.04 21.43 -2.35
C GLY A 2 20.53 20.92 -3.70
N ILE A 3 21.34 20.16 -4.45
CA ILE A 3 21.00 19.63 -5.78
C ILE A 3 19.66 18.89 -5.78
N THR A 4 19.41 18.03 -4.77
CA THR A 4 18.14 17.31 -4.62
C THR A 4 16.94 18.25 -4.49
N SER A 5 17.09 19.36 -3.77
CA SER A 5 16.02 20.35 -3.61
C SER A 5 15.74 21.07 -4.93
N ILE A 6 16.78 21.40 -5.72
CA ILE A 6 16.62 22.00 -7.05
C ILE A 6 15.89 21.01 -7.98
N LEU A 7 16.29 19.74 -7.99
CA LEU A 7 15.67 18.71 -8.82
C LEU A 7 14.19 18.48 -8.47
N LYS A 8 13.83 18.52 -7.18
CA LYS A 8 12.43 18.47 -6.74
C LYS A 8 11.65 19.72 -7.18
N THR A 9 12.23 20.91 -7.02
CA THR A 9 11.60 22.17 -7.48
C THR A 9 11.37 22.20 -8.99
N LEU A 10 12.26 21.58 -9.76
CA LEU A 10 12.12 21.44 -11.21
C LEU A 10 11.23 20.26 -11.64
N HIS A 11 10.58 19.55 -10.70
CA HIS A 11 9.78 18.35 -10.95
C HIS A 11 10.55 17.23 -11.67
N LEU A 12 11.88 17.25 -11.59
CA LEU A 12 12.73 16.18 -12.09
C LEU A 12 12.80 15.03 -11.09
N LEU A 13 12.58 15.26 -9.80
CA LEU A 13 12.42 14.20 -8.79
C LEU A 13 11.07 14.33 -8.08
N ARG A 14 10.51 13.18 -7.68
CA ARG A 14 9.28 13.12 -6.89
C ARG A 14 9.43 13.96 -5.60
N PRO A 15 8.47 14.84 -5.27
CA PRO A 15 8.53 15.66 -4.07
C PRO A 15 8.57 14.83 -2.79
N SER A 16 7.69 13.83 -2.68
CA SER A 16 7.58 12.89 -1.56
C SER A 16 7.45 11.45 -2.05
N GLU A 17 7.42 10.48 -1.12
CA GLU A 17 7.13 9.09 -1.47
C GLU A 17 5.70 8.85 -1.92
N TRP A 18 4.79 9.73 -1.52
CA TRP A 18 3.37 9.75 -1.88
C TRP A 18 3.11 10.36 -3.26
N ASP A 19 4.17 10.74 -3.99
CA ASP A 19 4.08 11.20 -5.38
C ASP A 19 4.67 10.14 -6.32
N PRO A 20 4.13 10.01 -7.56
CA PRO A 20 4.64 9.08 -8.54
C PRO A 20 6.13 9.32 -8.82
N PRO A 21 6.93 8.26 -8.96
CA PRO A 21 8.33 8.40 -9.36
C PRO A 21 8.42 9.01 -10.77
N THR A 22 9.35 9.94 -10.96
CA THR A 22 9.68 10.47 -12.29
C THR A 22 10.61 9.50 -13.04
N PRO A 23 10.82 9.67 -14.36
CA PRO A 23 11.84 8.91 -15.08
C PRO A 23 13.24 9.03 -14.46
N LEU A 24 13.58 10.21 -13.91
CA LEU A 24 14.85 10.41 -13.22
C LEU A 24 14.86 9.70 -11.86
N ASN A 25 13.73 9.56 -11.14
CA ASN A 25 13.68 8.68 -9.97
C ASN A 25 14.05 7.24 -10.33
N HIS A 26 13.47 6.71 -11.40
CA HIS A 26 13.79 5.37 -11.89
C HIS A 26 15.25 5.22 -12.36
N LEU A 27 15.85 6.32 -12.83
CA LEU A 27 17.26 6.33 -13.20
C LEU A 27 18.19 6.42 -11.98
N LEU A 28 17.89 7.26 -11.00
CA LEU A 28 18.75 7.51 -9.83
C LEU A 28 18.73 6.37 -8.81
N THR A 29 17.65 5.59 -8.72
CA THR A 29 17.66 4.35 -7.93
C THR A 29 18.74 3.35 -8.41
N ASN A 30 19.33 3.56 -9.60
CA ASN A 30 20.47 2.79 -10.11
C ASN A 30 21.84 3.27 -9.61
N LEU A 31 22.03 4.55 -9.31
CA LEU A 31 23.38 5.10 -9.13
C LEU A 31 23.96 4.86 -7.73
N SER A 32 23.11 4.64 -6.72
CA SER A 32 23.55 4.34 -5.35
C SER A 32 23.91 2.87 -5.12
N SER A 33 23.55 1.99 -6.05
CA SER A 33 23.49 0.54 -5.79
C SER A 33 24.24 -0.31 -6.82
N PHE A 34 24.81 0.28 -7.89
CA PHE A 34 25.51 -0.45 -8.95
C PHE A 34 26.75 0.30 -9.47
N PRO A 35 27.93 -0.36 -9.55
CA PRO A 35 28.99 0.12 -10.44
C PRO A 35 28.56 -0.08 -11.89
N LEU A 36 28.47 1.02 -12.66
CA LEU A 36 28.02 1.11 -14.06
C LEU A 36 28.67 0.15 -15.08
N PHE A 37 29.65 -0.66 -14.68
CA PHE A 37 30.54 -1.39 -15.58
C PHE A 37 30.23 -2.89 -15.75
N VAL A 38 29.21 -3.45 -15.08
CA VAL A 38 29.05 -4.93 -15.05
C VAL A 38 27.81 -5.45 -15.78
N ILE A 39 26.73 -4.68 -15.97
CA ILE A 39 25.48 -5.21 -16.55
C ILE A 39 24.84 -4.21 -17.55
N PRO A 40 24.58 -4.62 -18.81
CA PRO A 40 24.11 -3.72 -19.87
C PRO A 40 22.58 -3.50 -19.88
N ILE A 41 21.81 -4.14 -19.00
CA ILE A 41 20.36 -3.93 -18.89
C ILE A 41 20.08 -3.17 -17.59
N PRO A 42 19.61 -1.91 -17.64
CA PRO A 42 19.13 -1.23 -16.45
C PRO A 42 17.86 -1.92 -15.96
N LEU A 43 17.98 -2.70 -14.87
CA LEU A 43 16.88 -3.48 -14.27
C LEU A 43 15.58 -2.69 -14.07
N PRO A 44 15.58 -1.39 -13.72
CA PRO A 44 14.35 -0.61 -13.65
C PRO A 44 13.65 -0.41 -14.99
N LEU A 45 14.39 -0.31 -16.11
CA LEU A 45 13.77 -0.25 -17.44
C LEU A 45 13.16 -1.59 -17.82
N LEU A 46 13.80 -2.71 -17.44
CA LEU A 46 13.21 -4.04 -17.61
C LEU A 46 11.89 -4.14 -16.84
N ARG A 47 11.87 -3.74 -15.57
CA ARG A 47 10.64 -3.76 -14.75
C ARG A 47 9.57 -2.84 -15.29
N LEU A 48 9.94 -1.62 -15.70
CA LEU A 48 9.02 -0.69 -16.34
C LEU A 48 8.40 -1.33 -17.59
N PHE A 49 9.23 -1.90 -18.47
CA PHE A 49 8.77 -2.58 -19.67
C PHE A 49 7.85 -3.77 -19.36
N VAL A 50 8.26 -4.65 -18.44
CA VAL A 50 7.47 -5.82 -18.04
C VAL A 50 6.16 -5.40 -17.38
N SER A 51 6.15 -4.31 -16.59
CA SER A 51 4.93 -3.78 -16.01
C SER A 51 3.95 -3.30 -17.08
N HIS A 52 4.41 -2.56 -18.09
CA HIS A 52 3.53 -2.17 -19.22
C HIS A 52 2.99 -3.40 -19.96
N LEU A 53 3.84 -4.41 -20.16
CA LEU A 53 3.44 -5.65 -20.83
C LEU A 53 2.44 -6.46 -20.00
N TYR A 54 2.63 -6.54 -18.68
CA TYR A 54 1.69 -7.18 -17.76
C TYR A 54 0.30 -6.54 -17.85
N HIS A 55 0.22 -5.20 -17.80
CA HIS A 55 -1.04 -4.48 -17.94
C HIS A 55 -1.65 -4.65 -19.34
N LEU A 56 -0.83 -4.75 -20.38
CA LEU A 56 -1.31 -5.11 -21.72
C LEU A 56 -1.93 -6.52 -21.72
N PHE A 57 -1.35 -7.49 -21.04
CA PHE A 57 -1.95 -8.82 -20.91
C PHE A 57 -3.27 -8.78 -20.14
N LEU A 58 -3.36 -8.01 -19.04
CA LEU A 58 -4.63 -7.83 -18.32
C LEU A 58 -5.70 -7.23 -19.24
N PHE A 59 -5.35 -6.19 -20.00
CA PHE A 59 -6.24 -5.57 -20.99
C PHE A 59 -6.70 -6.57 -22.06
N LEU A 60 -5.77 -7.31 -22.67
CA LEU A 60 -6.09 -8.31 -23.68
C LEU A 60 -6.90 -9.48 -23.12
N ARG A 61 -6.77 -9.80 -21.82
CA ARG A 61 -7.63 -10.77 -21.14
C ARG A 61 -9.03 -10.24 -20.85
N GLY A 62 -9.32 -8.95 -20.99
CA GLY A 62 -10.67 -8.39 -20.80
C GLY A 62 -11.15 -8.45 -19.34
N HIS A 63 -12.48 -8.50 -19.14
CA HIS A 63 -13.08 -8.47 -17.80
C HIS A 63 -12.64 -9.64 -16.91
N ALA A 64 -12.28 -9.34 -15.66
CA ALA A 64 -11.83 -10.34 -14.68
C ALA A 64 -12.87 -11.43 -14.40
N PHE A 65 -14.14 -11.05 -14.40
CA PHE A 65 -15.29 -11.95 -14.26
C PHE A 65 -16.52 -11.30 -14.91
N HIS A 66 -17.59 -12.05 -15.07
CA HIS A 66 -18.90 -11.54 -15.46
C HIS A 66 -19.91 -11.92 -14.37
N PRO A 67 -20.86 -11.03 -14.03
CA PRO A 67 -22.00 -11.41 -13.20
C PRO A 67 -22.73 -12.62 -13.78
N PRO A 68 -23.33 -13.48 -12.93
CA PRO A 68 -24.13 -14.60 -13.40
C PRO A 68 -25.26 -14.11 -14.32
N SER A 69 -25.35 -14.66 -15.53
CA SER A 69 -26.33 -14.19 -16.54
C SER A 69 -27.79 -14.47 -16.19
N ASN A 70 -28.02 -15.39 -15.25
CA ASN A 70 -29.34 -15.83 -14.80
C ASN A 70 -29.80 -15.14 -13.50
N LEU A 71 -28.99 -14.25 -12.92
CA LEU A 71 -29.32 -13.53 -11.69
C LEU A 71 -29.19 -12.02 -11.91
N PRO A 72 -30.01 -11.19 -11.24
CA PRO A 72 -29.82 -9.75 -11.25
C PRO A 72 -28.42 -9.39 -10.69
N PRO A 73 -27.63 -8.55 -11.38
CA PRO A 73 -26.33 -8.13 -10.88
C PRO A 73 -26.48 -7.29 -9.60
N ILE A 74 -25.51 -7.43 -8.69
CA ILE A 74 -25.39 -6.58 -7.52
C ILE A 74 -24.49 -5.41 -7.89
N ARG A 75 -25.05 -4.21 -7.93
CA ARG A 75 -24.28 -2.97 -8.16
C ARG A 75 -23.54 -2.60 -6.88
N VAL A 76 -22.24 -2.37 -6.99
CA VAL A 76 -21.38 -1.90 -5.91
C VAL A 76 -20.73 -0.59 -6.36
N VAL A 77 -21.00 0.48 -5.62
CA VAL A 77 -20.39 1.80 -5.81
C VAL A 77 -19.30 1.96 -4.77
N CYS A 78 -18.09 2.28 -5.20
CA CYS A 78 -16.91 2.33 -4.36
C CYS A 78 -16.32 3.75 -4.33
N ILE A 79 -16.12 4.27 -3.11
CA ILE A 79 -15.42 5.53 -2.82
C ILE A 79 -14.46 5.32 -1.64
N SER A 80 -13.48 6.21 -1.48
CA SER A 80 -12.62 6.35 -0.30
C SER A 80 -11.93 7.70 -0.34
N ASP A 81 -11.25 8.06 0.74
CA ASP A 81 -10.43 9.28 0.81
C ASP A 81 -11.25 10.52 0.46
N THR A 82 -12.41 10.68 1.10
CA THR A 82 -13.23 11.87 0.92
C THR A 82 -12.66 13.05 1.67
N HIS A 83 -11.93 12.86 2.78
CA HIS A 83 -11.24 13.94 3.50
C HIS A 83 -12.17 15.14 3.75
N ASP A 84 -13.28 14.90 4.45
CA ASP A 84 -14.36 15.85 4.72
C ASP A 84 -15.19 16.33 3.51
N HIS A 85 -14.85 15.91 2.29
CA HIS A 85 -15.63 16.26 1.09
C HIS A 85 -16.89 15.41 0.92
N GLU A 86 -18.04 16.04 1.19
CA GLU A 86 -19.35 15.53 0.79
C GLU A 86 -19.50 15.65 -0.74
N LEU A 87 -19.39 14.54 -1.47
CA LEU A 87 -19.59 14.55 -2.91
C LEU A 87 -21.03 14.96 -3.23
N ALA A 88 -21.18 15.84 -4.23
CA ALA A 88 -22.49 16.18 -4.77
C ALA A 88 -23.20 14.93 -5.31
N LEU A 89 -24.50 14.81 -5.03
CA LEU A 89 -25.27 13.59 -5.32
C LEU A 89 -25.23 13.20 -6.80
N GLU A 90 -25.17 14.16 -7.72
CA GLU A 90 -25.05 13.87 -9.16
C GLU A 90 -23.75 13.14 -9.54
N LYS A 91 -22.70 13.23 -8.71
CA LYS A 91 -21.45 12.49 -8.91
C LYS A 91 -21.53 11.05 -8.40
N ILE A 92 -22.54 10.73 -7.59
CA ILE A 92 -22.75 9.39 -7.04
C ILE A 92 -23.80 8.68 -7.90
N PRO A 93 -23.42 7.57 -8.57
CA PRO A 93 -24.35 6.76 -9.34
C PRO A 93 -25.50 6.21 -8.47
N GLU A 94 -26.64 5.93 -9.09
CA GLU A 94 -27.75 5.26 -8.41
C GLU A 94 -27.32 3.89 -7.88
N GLY A 95 -27.78 3.55 -6.68
CA GLY A 95 -27.47 2.30 -6.00
C GLY A 95 -28.29 1.11 -6.50
N GLU A 96 -29.52 1.35 -6.98
CA GLU A 96 -30.43 0.32 -7.52
C GLU A 96 -30.66 -0.89 -6.58
N GLY A 97 -30.70 -0.65 -5.26
CA GLY A 97 -30.77 -1.72 -4.26
C GLY A 97 -29.46 -2.49 -4.06
N GLY A 98 -28.33 -1.89 -4.46
CA GLY A 98 -26.99 -2.43 -4.30
C GLY A 98 -26.25 -1.90 -3.06
N LEU A 99 -24.93 -1.82 -3.15
CA LEU A 99 -24.04 -1.41 -2.07
C LEU A 99 -23.30 -0.10 -2.39
N LEU A 100 -23.10 0.74 -1.38
CA LEU A 100 -22.06 1.77 -1.37
C LEU A 100 -20.96 1.34 -0.40
N ILE A 101 -19.70 1.45 -0.80
CA ILE A 101 -18.54 1.15 0.05
C ILE A 101 -17.71 2.43 0.19
N HIS A 102 -17.40 2.80 1.43
CA HIS A 102 -16.41 3.82 1.78
C HIS A 102 -15.17 3.17 2.40
N ALA A 103 -14.05 3.13 1.68
CA ALA A 103 -12.85 2.41 2.10
C ALA A 103 -11.85 3.25 2.91
N GLY A 104 -12.33 3.98 3.93
CA GLY A 104 -11.51 4.79 4.85
C GLY A 104 -11.19 6.22 4.40
N ASP A 105 -10.64 6.99 5.34
CA ASP A 105 -10.33 8.42 5.25
C ASP A 105 -11.57 9.26 4.94
N LEU A 106 -12.54 9.19 5.85
CA LEU A 106 -13.75 10.02 5.80
C LEU A 106 -13.44 11.49 6.09
N THR A 107 -12.49 11.75 6.98
CA THR A 107 -12.17 13.08 7.54
C THR A 107 -10.71 13.45 7.35
N ASP A 108 -10.36 14.72 7.49
CA ASP A 108 -8.97 15.17 7.59
C ASP A 108 -8.45 15.12 9.05
N ASP A 109 -9.30 15.47 10.01
CA ASP A 109 -8.91 15.73 11.41
C ASP A 109 -9.19 14.58 12.39
N GLY A 110 -9.95 13.57 11.96
CA GLY A 110 -10.30 12.41 12.76
C GLY A 110 -11.22 12.68 13.95
N SER A 111 -11.83 13.87 14.02
CA SER A 111 -12.74 14.23 15.11
C SER A 111 -14.04 13.43 15.07
N ARG A 112 -14.64 13.19 16.24
CA ARG A 112 -15.95 12.54 16.34
C ARG A 112 -17.01 13.32 15.56
N GLU A 113 -17.00 14.64 15.65
CA GLU A 113 -17.94 15.52 14.97
C GLU A 113 -17.77 15.49 13.45
N GLY A 114 -16.53 15.46 12.96
CA GLY A 114 -16.23 15.29 11.53
C GLY A 114 -16.73 13.94 11.01
N ILE A 115 -16.42 12.86 11.74
CA ILE A 115 -16.85 11.51 11.37
C ILE A 115 -18.37 11.39 11.41
N GLN A 116 -19.04 11.95 12.42
CA GLN A 116 -20.51 11.96 12.47
C GLN A 116 -21.12 12.67 11.27
N ARG A 117 -20.56 13.82 10.84
CA ARG A 117 -21.03 14.54 9.65
C ARG A 117 -20.95 13.68 8.40
N GLN A 118 -19.83 12.96 8.22
CA GLN A 118 -19.65 12.08 7.07
C GLN A 118 -20.60 10.87 7.12
N LEU A 119 -20.85 10.28 8.30
CA LEU A 119 -21.84 9.21 8.47
C LEU A 119 -23.26 9.68 8.18
N ASP A 120 -23.62 10.90 8.59
CA ASP A 120 -24.92 11.51 8.30
C ASP A 120 -25.08 11.72 6.78
N TRP A 121 -24.06 12.26 6.11
CA TRP A 121 -24.03 12.41 4.65
C TRP A 121 -24.17 11.06 3.93
N LEU A 122 -23.44 10.02 4.36
CA LEU A 122 -23.58 8.67 3.80
C LEU A 122 -25.00 8.11 3.98
N GLY A 123 -25.65 8.40 5.11
CA GLY A 123 -27.05 8.08 5.36
C GLY A 123 -27.99 8.78 4.36
N GLU A 124 -27.74 10.06 4.06
CA GLU A 124 -28.50 10.79 3.04
C GLU A 124 -28.27 10.23 1.64
N VAL A 125 -27.02 9.94 1.27
CA VAL A 125 -26.67 9.32 -0.02
C VAL A 125 -27.41 8.00 -0.16
N LYS A 126 -27.38 7.15 0.89
CA LYS A 126 -28.10 5.88 0.91
C LYS A 126 -29.57 6.06 0.57
N ALA A 127 -30.24 6.95 1.28
CA ALA A 127 -31.68 7.20 1.13
C ALA A 127 -32.02 7.79 -0.24
N LYS A 128 -31.23 8.77 -0.71
CA LYS A 128 -31.51 9.51 -1.96
C LYS A 128 -31.11 8.74 -3.22
N LYS A 129 -30.14 7.83 -3.13
CA LYS A 129 -29.63 7.01 -4.25
C LYS A 129 -30.11 5.57 -4.25
N GLY A 130 -30.95 5.20 -3.28
CA GLY A 130 -31.56 3.87 -3.22
C GLY A 130 -30.53 2.74 -3.02
N PHE A 131 -29.51 2.96 -2.19
CA PHE A 131 -28.62 1.89 -1.77
C PHE A 131 -29.28 1.04 -0.69
N GLU A 132 -29.11 -0.27 -0.78
CA GLU A 132 -29.63 -1.19 0.23
C GLU A 132 -28.79 -1.09 1.52
N ARG A 133 -27.46 -1.06 1.37
CA ARG A 133 -26.52 -0.85 2.48
C ARG A 133 -25.35 0.06 2.09
N VAL A 134 -24.80 0.73 3.08
CA VAL A 134 -23.52 1.44 3.02
C VAL A 134 -22.56 0.78 4.00
N LEU A 135 -21.37 0.40 3.52
CA LEU A 135 -20.33 -0.23 4.32
C LEU A 135 -19.14 0.72 4.44
N VAL A 136 -18.60 0.86 5.65
CA VAL A 136 -17.55 1.82 5.98
C VAL A 136 -16.45 1.11 6.76
N VAL A 137 -15.19 1.32 6.39
CA VAL A 137 -14.02 1.08 7.26
C VAL A 137 -13.37 2.42 7.56
N GLY A 138 -12.59 2.50 8.65
CA GLY A 138 -11.78 3.69 8.93
C GLY A 138 -10.53 3.73 8.05
N GLY A 139 -9.89 4.89 7.99
CA GLY A 139 -8.55 5.09 7.43
C GLY A 139 -7.62 5.79 8.42
N ASN A 140 -6.42 6.15 7.97
CA ASN A 140 -5.41 6.75 8.85
C ASN A 140 -5.73 8.18 9.30
N HIS A 141 -6.69 8.85 8.68
CA HIS A 141 -7.19 10.14 9.16
C HIS A 141 -8.37 10.01 10.11
N ASP A 142 -9.03 8.85 10.20
CA ASP A 142 -10.23 8.69 11.01
C ASP A 142 -9.91 8.37 12.46
N GLY A 143 -9.17 9.29 13.09
CA GLY A 143 -8.62 9.23 14.45
C GLY A 143 -9.59 8.70 15.49
N TRP A 144 -10.87 9.09 15.40
CA TRP A 144 -11.89 8.62 16.32
C TRP A 144 -12.02 7.12 16.30
N PHE A 145 -11.98 6.40 15.19
CA PHE A 145 -12.26 4.97 15.25
C PHE A 145 -11.14 4.17 15.97
N ASP A 146 -9.94 4.72 16.12
CA ASP A 146 -8.78 4.06 16.75
C ASP A 146 -8.63 4.42 18.24
N GLU A 147 -9.44 3.76 19.10
CA GLU A 147 -9.57 4.10 20.52
C GLU A 147 -8.25 4.03 21.30
N GLY A 148 -7.44 3.01 21.02
CA GLY A 148 -6.17 2.74 21.71
C GLY A 148 -4.98 3.51 21.14
N GLY A 149 -5.11 4.07 19.94
CA GLY A 149 -4.06 4.77 19.21
C GLY A 149 -4.37 6.25 19.02
N ALA A 150 -4.73 6.61 17.79
CA ALA A 150 -4.89 8.01 17.39
C ALA A 150 -5.93 8.78 18.21
N ARG A 151 -7.07 8.17 18.58
CA ARG A 151 -8.10 8.85 19.40
C ARG A 151 -7.50 9.38 20.70
N LYS A 152 -6.78 8.52 21.42
CA LYS A 152 -6.13 8.87 22.68
C LYS A 152 -5.04 9.92 22.49
N HIS A 153 -4.29 9.83 21.39
CA HIS A 153 -3.25 10.81 21.09
C HIS A 153 -3.81 12.21 20.79
N LEU A 154 -4.85 12.28 19.96
CA LEU A 154 -5.46 13.53 19.49
C LEU A 154 -6.29 14.22 20.57
N PHE A 155 -7.06 13.43 21.34
CA PHE A 155 -8.12 13.97 22.21
C PHE A 155 -7.93 13.68 23.71
N GLY A 156 -6.96 12.84 24.08
CA GLY A 156 -6.70 12.45 25.47
C GLY A 156 -7.94 11.88 26.16
N ASP A 157 -8.18 12.29 27.41
CA ASP A 157 -9.39 11.96 28.19
C ASP A 157 -10.45 13.09 28.15
N GLY A 158 -10.32 14.03 27.20
CA GLY A 158 -11.19 15.20 27.07
C GLY A 158 -12.59 14.87 26.57
N GLU A 159 -13.49 15.86 26.54
CA GLU A 159 -14.83 15.69 25.93
C GLU A 159 -14.75 15.25 24.48
N GLY A 160 -13.73 15.76 23.80
CA GLY A 160 -13.42 15.41 22.44
C GLY A 160 -13.08 13.94 22.26
N SER A 161 -12.82 13.11 23.30
CA SER A 161 -12.55 11.65 23.30
C SER A 161 -13.73 10.75 23.74
N LYS A 162 -14.88 11.35 24.09
CA LYS A 162 -16.07 10.69 24.61
C LYS A 162 -17.26 10.72 23.66
N GLY A 163 -18.26 9.91 23.98
CA GLY A 163 -19.54 9.87 23.29
C GLY A 163 -19.61 8.73 22.27
N GLU A 164 -20.71 8.71 21.53
CA GLU A 164 -21.04 7.65 20.58
C GLU A 164 -21.29 8.23 19.20
N LEU A 165 -20.98 7.44 18.16
CA LEU A 165 -21.38 7.71 16.79
C LEU A 165 -22.75 7.10 16.52
N ARG A 166 -23.55 7.78 15.72
CA ARG A 166 -24.87 7.34 15.29
C ARG A 166 -24.80 6.90 13.83
N PHE A 167 -25.34 5.72 13.57
CA PHE A 167 -25.40 5.15 12.23
C PHE A 167 -26.84 5.14 11.75
N ALA A 168 -27.08 5.69 10.56
CA ALA A 168 -28.37 5.58 9.89
C ALA A 168 -28.68 4.12 9.54
N GLU A 169 -29.96 3.79 9.36
CA GLU A 169 -30.38 2.43 9.04
C GLU A 169 -29.71 1.90 7.76
N GLY A 170 -28.98 0.79 7.91
CA GLY A 170 -28.23 0.16 6.82
C GLY A 170 -26.90 0.83 6.48
N VAL A 171 -26.43 1.79 7.28
CA VAL A 171 -25.02 2.23 7.29
C VAL A 171 -24.28 1.43 8.35
N GLN A 172 -23.18 0.77 7.98
CA GLN A 172 -22.48 -0.16 8.86
C GLN A 172 -20.97 0.08 8.84
N TYR A 173 -20.39 0.20 10.02
CA TYR A 173 -18.94 0.24 10.22
C TYR A 173 -18.39 -1.17 10.45
N LEU A 174 -17.28 -1.50 9.79
CA LEU A 174 -16.57 -2.77 9.87
C LEU A 174 -15.19 -2.59 10.49
N ASP A 175 -14.90 -3.37 11.54
CA ASP A 175 -13.57 -3.42 12.15
C ASP A 175 -13.11 -4.86 12.38
N GLY A 176 -12.27 -5.35 11.47
CA GLY A 176 -11.64 -6.68 11.53
C GLY A 176 -10.64 -6.88 12.68
N MET A 177 -10.34 -5.85 13.47
CA MET A 177 -9.56 -5.97 14.70
C MET A 177 -10.43 -6.00 15.96
N ALA A 178 -11.68 -5.53 15.90
CA ALA A 178 -12.56 -5.38 17.07
C ALA A 178 -13.13 -6.71 17.62
N GLY A 179 -12.73 -7.88 17.09
CA GLY A 179 -13.27 -9.18 17.48
C GLY A 179 -12.30 -10.06 18.26
N GLY A 180 -12.33 -9.95 19.59
CA GLY A 180 -12.28 -11.14 20.45
C GLY A 180 -13.71 -11.68 20.59
N GLU A 181 -13.90 -13.00 20.75
CA GLU A 181 -15.24 -13.58 20.93
C GLU A 181 -15.97 -12.91 22.11
N GLY A 182 -17.12 -12.27 21.81
CA GLY A 182 -18.09 -11.82 22.80
C GLY A 182 -17.89 -10.40 23.33
N GLU A 183 -18.34 -9.41 22.56
CA GLU A 183 -18.95 -8.15 23.04
C GLU A 183 -19.55 -7.42 21.83
N ASN A 184 -20.57 -6.58 22.04
CA ASN A 184 -21.47 -6.00 21.01
C ASN A 184 -20.82 -4.98 20.05
N GLY A 185 -19.67 -5.30 19.44
CA GLY A 185 -19.03 -4.53 18.36
C GLY A 185 -19.14 -5.28 17.04
N ASN A 186 -19.48 -4.57 15.95
CA ASN A 186 -19.51 -5.11 14.59
C ASN A 186 -18.14 -5.68 14.24
N GLY A 187 -17.96 -7.00 14.32
CA GLY A 187 -16.77 -7.65 13.82
C GLY A 187 -16.53 -7.31 12.34
N GLY A 188 -15.30 -7.41 11.87
CA GLY A 188 -14.98 -7.08 10.47
C GLY A 188 -15.67 -7.96 9.44
N ALA A 189 -16.31 -9.08 9.81
CA ALA A 189 -17.00 -10.00 8.92
C ALA A 189 -18.53 -9.82 8.98
N MET A 190 -19.20 -9.86 7.83
CA MET A 190 -20.65 -9.87 7.75
C MET A 190 -21.16 -10.62 6.52
N THR A 191 -22.38 -11.17 6.60
CA THR A 191 -23.11 -11.68 5.43
C THR A 191 -24.26 -10.73 5.10
N ILE A 192 -24.31 -10.29 3.85
CA ILE A 192 -25.38 -9.46 3.30
C ILE A 192 -26.30 -10.37 2.51
N GLU A 193 -27.54 -10.50 2.96
CA GLU A 193 -28.62 -11.02 2.13
C GLU A 193 -29.40 -9.84 1.57
N PHE A 194 -29.57 -9.82 0.25
CA PHE A 194 -30.22 -8.72 -0.44
C PHE A 194 -31.74 -8.89 -0.44
N GLU A 195 -32.45 -7.79 -0.28
CA GLU A 195 -33.92 -7.73 -0.28
C GLU A 195 -34.47 -6.95 -1.48
N GLY A 196 -33.64 -6.08 -2.09
CA GLY A 196 -33.98 -5.26 -3.24
C GLY A 196 -33.91 -5.99 -4.58
N ARG A 197 -33.30 -5.35 -5.59
CA ARG A 197 -33.21 -5.89 -6.97
C ARG A 197 -32.56 -7.28 -7.02
N ALA A 198 -31.59 -7.51 -6.15
CA ALA A 198 -30.84 -8.76 -6.06
C ALA A 198 -31.41 -9.73 -5.02
N LYS A 199 -32.73 -9.67 -4.75
CA LYS A 199 -33.38 -10.42 -3.66
C LYS A 199 -32.95 -11.89 -3.57
N GLY A 200 -32.53 -12.30 -2.36
CA GLY A 200 -32.12 -13.68 -2.05
C GLY A 200 -30.69 -14.02 -2.45
N ARG A 201 -29.97 -13.14 -3.17
CA ARG A 201 -28.52 -13.26 -3.30
C ARG A 201 -27.84 -12.94 -1.97
N LYS A 202 -26.69 -13.56 -1.73
CA LYS A 202 -25.86 -13.32 -0.55
C LYS A 202 -24.44 -12.96 -0.94
N LEU A 203 -23.81 -12.08 -0.17
CA LEU A 203 -22.38 -11.78 -0.26
C LEU A 203 -21.78 -11.75 1.14
N ASN A 204 -20.61 -12.35 1.30
CA ASN A 204 -19.81 -12.22 2.51
C ASN A 204 -18.82 -11.08 2.33
N VAL A 205 -18.82 -10.17 3.29
CA VAL A 205 -17.94 -9.00 3.30
C VAL A 205 -17.02 -9.10 4.52
N TRP A 206 -15.75 -8.76 4.32
CA TRP A 206 -14.83 -8.54 5.42
C TRP A 206 -14.13 -7.19 5.26
N GLY A 207 -13.91 -6.45 6.35
CA GLY A 207 -13.16 -5.20 6.27
C GLY A 207 -12.44 -4.72 7.53
N TRP A 208 -11.36 -3.97 7.32
CA TRP A 208 -10.56 -3.32 8.35
C TRP A 208 -9.73 -2.14 7.81
N GLY A 209 -9.62 -1.07 8.60
CA GLY A 209 -8.93 0.17 8.24
C GLY A 209 -7.41 0.21 8.39
N GLY A 210 -6.77 -0.92 8.68
CA GLY A 210 -5.33 -0.98 8.94
C GLY A 210 -4.46 -0.42 7.82
N VAL A 211 -3.45 0.38 8.16
CA VAL A 211 -2.40 0.83 7.23
C VAL A 211 -0.98 0.60 7.76
N PRO A 212 0.00 0.35 6.88
CA PRO A 212 1.39 0.49 7.28
C PRO A 212 1.67 1.91 7.74
N ARG A 213 2.55 2.08 8.74
CA ARG A 213 2.93 3.40 9.27
C ARG A 213 3.19 4.41 8.14
N CYS A 214 2.42 5.50 8.17
CA CYS A 214 2.38 6.54 7.15
C CYS A 214 2.67 7.95 7.71
N GLY A 215 2.67 8.11 9.04
CA GLY A 215 2.98 9.39 9.68
C GLY A 215 3.20 9.26 11.19
N GLY A 216 2.90 10.33 11.93
CA GLY A 216 3.04 10.39 13.37
C GLY A 216 1.88 9.71 14.12
N PRO A 217 1.87 9.80 15.46
CA PRO A 217 0.86 9.19 16.32
C PRO A 217 -0.56 9.75 16.16
N GLU A 218 -0.72 10.88 15.46
CA GLU A 218 -2.01 11.44 15.03
C GLU A 218 -2.75 10.56 14.02
N HIS A 219 -2.04 9.71 13.27
CA HIS A 219 -2.64 8.85 12.26
C HIS A 219 -3.11 7.51 12.85
N ALA A 220 -4.35 7.14 12.55
CA ALA A 220 -5.05 5.97 13.05
C ALA A 220 -4.60 4.65 12.40
N PHE A 221 -4.84 3.54 13.10
CA PHE A 221 -4.75 2.18 12.56
C PHE A 221 -3.39 1.78 11.97
N GLN A 222 -2.33 2.48 12.38
CA GLN A 222 -0.99 2.23 11.89
C GLN A 222 -0.40 0.95 12.48
N TYR A 223 0.25 0.16 11.64
CA TYR A 223 1.06 -0.98 12.07
C TYR A 223 2.45 -0.95 11.41
N ASP A 224 3.38 -1.68 12.02
CA ASP A 224 4.72 -1.82 11.47
C ASP A 224 4.71 -2.66 10.18
N ARG A 225 5.42 -2.23 9.13
CA ARG A 225 5.44 -2.92 7.83
C ARG A 225 5.86 -4.40 7.95
N ALA A 226 6.69 -4.74 8.93
CA ALA A 226 7.17 -6.11 9.16
C ALA A 226 6.22 -6.98 10.00
N SER A 227 5.19 -6.41 10.65
CA SER A 227 4.33 -7.17 11.58
C SER A 227 3.26 -8.03 10.90
N HIS A 228 2.94 -7.75 9.62
CA HIS A 228 1.98 -8.50 8.80
C HIS A 228 0.67 -8.90 9.53
N PRO A 229 -0.11 -7.93 10.04
CA PRO A 229 -1.26 -8.19 10.93
C PRO A 229 -2.46 -8.87 10.26
N TRP A 230 -2.43 -8.98 8.93
CA TRP A 230 -3.48 -9.57 8.09
C TRP A 230 -3.45 -11.10 8.09
N THR A 231 -2.31 -11.71 8.44
CA THR A 231 -2.07 -13.15 8.31
C THR A 231 -3.18 -13.99 8.95
N ASN A 232 -3.84 -14.83 8.16
CA ASN A 232 -4.94 -15.72 8.56
C ASN A 232 -6.15 -15.01 9.21
N ARG A 233 -6.37 -13.73 8.94
CA ARG A 233 -7.45 -12.96 9.56
C ARG A 233 -8.71 -12.88 8.69
N ILE A 234 -8.53 -12.92 7.37
CA ILE A 234 -9.64 -12.75 6.41
C ILE A 234 -10.32 -14.12 6.17
N PRO A 235 -11.63 -14.29 6.40
CA PRO A 235 -12.31 -15.57 6.12
C PRO A 235 -12.15 -16.01 4.65
N LEU A 236 -12.12 -17.31 4.39
CA LEU A 236 -11.93 -17.84 3.02
C LEU A 236 -13.15 -17.60 2.12
N GLU A 237 -14.31 -17.47 2.74
CA GLU A 237 -15.60 -17.25 2.11
C GLU A 237 -15.87 -15.77 1.75
N THR A 238 -14.92 -14.87 2.02
CA THR A 238 -15.06 -13.44 1.73
C THR A 238 -15.17 -13.17 0.22
N ASP A 239 -16.34 -12.66 -0.21
CA ASP A 239 -16.59 -12.25 -1.59
C ASP A 239 -16.09 -10.83 -1.85
N ILE A 240 -16.32 -9.91 -0.89
CA ILE A 240 -15.86 -8.52 -0.92
C ILE A 240 -14.91 -8.26 0.25
N LEU A 241 -13.68 -7.86 -0.07
CA LEU A 241 -12.71 -7.38 0.90
C LEU A 241 -12.68 -5.85 0.89
N ILE A 242 -12.71 -5.21 2.06
CA ILE A 242 -12.61 -3.76 2.21
C ILE A 242 -11.44 -3.43 3.12
N THR A 243 -10.40 -2.79 2.60
CA THR A 243 -9.26 -2.33 3.40
C THR A 243 -9.02 -0.86 3.16
N HIS A 244 -8.29 -0.17 4.03
CA HIS A 244 -7.84 1.18 3.66
C HIS A 244 -6.53 1.11 2.86
N THR A 245 -5.57 0.29 3.30
CA THR A 245 -4.30 0.09 2.57
C THR A 245 -4.47 -0.74 1.28
N PRO A 246 -3.76 -0.41 0.19
CA PRO A 246 -3.68 -1.27 -0.98
C PRO A 246 -2.81 -2.52 -0.74
N PRO A 247 -3.07 -3.62 -1.48
CA PRO A 247 -2.12 -4.72 -1.55
C PRO A 247 -0.85 -4.28 -2.29
N ARG A 248 0.29 -4.86 -1.92
CA ARG A 248 1.58 -4.54 -2.54
C ARG A 248 1.55 -4.75 -4.07
N HIS A 249 2.16 -3.83 -4.82
CA HIS A 249 2.36 -3.84 -6.28
C HIS A 249 1.13 -3.61 -7.15
N HIS A 250 -0.04 -3.35 -6.57
CA HIS A 250 -1.27 -3.09 -7.30
C HIS A 250 -1.88 -1.76 -6.84
N LEU A 251 -1.89 -0.77 -7.75
CA LEU A 251 -2.47 0.55 -7.50
C LEU A 251 -1.94 1.23 -6.21
N ASP A 252 -0.67 0.99 -5.87
CA ASP A 252 -0.14 1.24 -4.52
C ASP A 252 1.07 2.18 -4.46
N LEU A 253 1.57 2.67 -5.59
CA LEU A 253 2.85 3.40 -5.69
C LEU A 253 4.03 2.71 -4.97
N ASP A 254 4.03 1.37 -4.90
CA ASP A 254 5.01 0.60 -4.13
C ASP A 254 5.03 1.01 -2.63
N LEU A 255 3.86 1.33 -2.07
CA LEU A 255 3.63 1.61 -0.65
C LEU A 255 2.66 0.61 0.00
N GLY A 256 2.06 -0.29 -0.78
CA GLY A 256 1.08 -1.27 -0.31
C GLY A 256 1.66 -2.34 0.62
N CYS A 257 0.77 -3.14 1.19
CA CYS A 257 1.12 -4.13 2.21
C CYS A 257 1.36 -5.53 1.62
N ALA A 258 2.56 -6.09 1.85
CA ALA A 258 2.92 -7.43 1.39
C ALA A 258 2.15 -8.54 2.10
N GLY A 259 1.84 -8.36 3.39
CA GLY A 259 1.01 -9.31 4.14
C GLY A 259 -0.43 -9.36 3.62
N LEU A 260 -0.98 -8.22 3.20
CA LEU A 260 -2.29 -8.17 2.56
C LEU A 260 -2.29 -8.85 1.19
N LEU A 261 -1.23 -8.66 0.39
CA LEU A 261 -1.07 -9.37 -0.89
C LEU A 261 -1.04 -10.89 -0.69
N ALA A 262 -0.35 -11.38 0.34
CA ALA A 262 -0.31 -12.80 0.67
C ALA A 262 -1.72 -13.35 1.01
N GLU A 263 -2.52 -12.58 1.74
CA GLU A 263 -3.90 -12.95 2.06
C GLU A 263 -4.82 -12.96 0.83
N LEU A 264 -4.61 -12.05 -0.13
CA LEU A 264 -5.34 -12.09 -1.40
C LEU A 264 -5.10 -13.39 -2.17
N TRP A 265 -3.87 -13.91 -2.18
CA TRP A 265 -3.58 -15.22 -2.79
C TRP A 265 -4.27 -16.39 -2.08
N ARG A 266 -4.52 -16.25 -0.78
CA ARG A 266 -5.20 -17.25 0.05
C ARG A 266 -6.72 -17.20 -0.13
N VAL A 267 -7.32 -16.01 -0.06
CA VAL A 267 -8.78 -15.79 -0.04
C VAL A 267 -9.36 -15.64 -1.44
N LYS A 268 -8.67 -14.92 -2.33
CA LYS A 268 -9.10 -14.64 -3.71
C LYS A 268 -10.51 -14.02 -3.81
N PRO A 269 -10.77 -12.89 -3.10
CA PRO A 269 -12.08 -12.25 -3.14
C PRO A 269 -12.45 -11.82 -4.57
N LYS A 270 -13.75 -11.74 -4.86
CA LYS A 270 -14.23 -11.26 -6.17
C LYS A 270 -14.01 -9.77 -6.34
N LEU A 271 -14.14 -9.02 -5.25
CA LEU A 271 -13.89 -7.58 -5.23
C LEU A 271 -13.04 -7.23 -4.00
N HIS A 272 -12.00 -6.44 -4.21
CA HIS A 272 -11.24 -5.82 -3.13
C HIS A 272 -11.25 -4.31 -3.32
N VAL A 273 -11.84 -3.59 -2.38
CA VAL A 273 -11.96 -2.13 -2.39
C VAL A 273 -11.02 -1.53 -1.35
N PHE A 274 -10.23 -0.54 -1.76
CA PHE A 274 -9.28 0.16 -0.90
C PHE A 274 -9.05 1.62 -1.32
N GLY A 275 -8.26 2.36 -0.53
CA GLY A 275 -7.95 3.78 -0.76
C GLY A 275 -6.49 4.08 -0.43
N HIS A 276 -6.26 5.14 0.36
CA HIS A 276 -4.98 5.56 0.97
C HIS A 276 -3.96 6.14 -0.02
N ILE A 277 -3.75 5.48 -1.16
CA ILE A 277 -2.81 5.94 -2.18
C ILE A 277 -3.59 6.63 -3.30
N HIS A 278 -3.79 7.94 -3.16
CA HIS A 278 -4.63 8.75 -4.06
C HIS A 278 -4.20 8.70 -5.54
N TRP A 279 -2.89 8.63 -5.79
CA TRP A 279 -2.34 8.50 -7.14
C TRP A 279 -2.57 7.13 -7.77
N GLY A 280 -2.95 6.13 -6.97
CA GLY A 280 -3.30 4.79 -7.42
C GLY A 280 -4.77 4.64 -7.82
N ALA A 281 -5.59 5.70 -7.73
CA ALA A 281 -7.02 5.63 -8.01
C ALA A 281 -7.33 4.96 -9.36
N GLY A 282 -8.26 4.02 -9.34
CA GLY A 282 -8.61 3.21 -10.51
C GLY A 282 -8.94 1.77 -10.15
N ARG A 283 -8.82 0.88 -11.14
CA ARG A 283 -9.14 -0.54 -10.98
C ARG A 283 -8.21 -1.43 -11.78
N GLU A 284 -7.95 -2.62 -11.26
CA GLU A 284 -7.04 -3.60 -11.85
C GLU A 284 -7.62 -5.02 -11.71
N ALA A 285 -7.54 -5.82 -12.77
CA ALA A 285 -7.94 -7.22 -12.73
C ALA A 285 -6.85 -8.08 -12.11
N VAL A 286 -7.23 -9.02 -11.25
CA VAL A 286 -6.33 -10.07 -10.72
C VAL A 286 -6.86 -11.44 -11.08
N TYR A 287 -5.96 -12.37 -11.39
CA TYR A 287 -6.31 -13.69 -11.91
C TYR A 287 -5.78 -14.84 -11.04
N TYR A 288 -4.89 -14.54 -10.10
CA TYR A 288 -4.27 -15.50 -9.18
C TYR A 288 -3.62 -16.68 -9.93
N ASP A 289 -2.86 -16.37 -10.98
CA ASP A 289 -2.15 -17.32 -11.83
C ASP A 289 -0.64 -17.03 -11.91
N GLU A 290 0.09 -17.90 -12.62
CA GLU A 290 1.56 -17.80 -12.70
C GLU A 290 2.05 -16.51 -13.38
N CYS A 291 1.24 -15.86 -14.22
CA CYS A 291 1.60 -14.56 -14.80
C CYS A 291 1.63 -13.48 -13.71
N GLN A 292 0.55 -13.41 -12.93
CA GLN A 292 0.46 -12.49 -11.79
C GLN A 292 1.56 -12.77 -10.76
N ARG A 293 1.80 -14.04 -10.41
CA ARG A 293 2.86 -14.41 -9.46
C ARG A 293 4.25 -13.99 -9.94
N ALA A 294 4.56 -14.21 -11.21
CA ALA A 294 5.84 -13.82 -11.80
C ALA A 294 6.01 -12.29 -11.80
N TYR A 295 4.93 -11.54 -12.08
CA TYR A 295 4.92 -10.09 -12.05
C TYR A 295 5.19 -9.55 -10.63
N GLU A 296 4.43 -10.00 -9.65
CA GLU A 296 4.59 -9.58 -8.25
C GLU A 296 5.99 -9.94 -7.71
N SER A 297 6.51 -11.12 -8.07
CA SER A 297 7.85 -11.56 -7.71
C SER A 297 8.95 -10.67 -8.31
N LEU A 298 8.80 -10.27 -9.57
CA LEU A 298 9.70 -9.30 -10.23
C LEU A 298 9.67 -7.93 -9.55
N MET A 299 8.49 -7.46 -9.16
CA MET A 299 8.32 -6.16 -8.51
C MET A 299 8.85 -6.17 -7.08
N ALA A 300 8.65 -7.25 -6.32
CA ALA A 300 9.12 -7.40 -4.94
C ALA A 300 10.65 -7.30 -4.82
N ARG A 301 11.39 -7.87 -5.79
CA ARG A 301 12.86 -7.75 -5.84
C ARG A 301 13.34 -6.36 -6.24
N GLY A 302 12.47 -5.36 -6.35
CA GLY A 302 12.90 -3.97 -6.52
C GLY A 302 13.10 -3.16 -5.27
N ALA A 303 12.52 -3.57 -4.14
CA ALA A 303 12.48 -2.77 -2.93
C ALA A 303 13.76 -2.83 -2.09
N ASP A 304 14.50 -3.95 -2.15
CA ASP A 304 15.65 -4.19 -1.25
C ASP A 304 16.96 -4.31 -2.02
N LEU A 305 17.74 -3.24 -2.17
CA LEU A 305 19.15 -3.37 -2.58
C LEU A 305 20.03 -3.14 -1.35
N PRO A 306 20.85 -4.11 -0.91
CA PRO A 306 21.90 -3.81 0.04
C PRO A 306 22.86 -2.80 -0.61
N PHE A 307 23.15 -1.71 0.11
CA PHE A 307 24.24 -0.82 -0.28
C PHE A 307 25.53 -1.65 -0.41
N PRO A 308 26.43 -1.33 -1.37
CA PRO A 308 27.76 -1.91 -1.33
C PRO A 308 28.37 -1.66 0.06
N PRO A 309 29.14 -2.60 0.62
CA PRO A 309 29.73 -2.43 1.95
C PRO A 309 30.45 -1.08 1.97
N ALA A 310 29.98 -0.17 2.83
CA ALA A 310 30.60 1.14 2.98
C ALA A 310 32.09 0.95 3.24
N PHE A 311 32.95 1.74 2.59
CA PHE A 311 34.34 1.84 3.00
C PHE A 311 34.33 2.04 4.52
N PRO A 312 35.01 1.19 5.32
CA PRO A 312 35.19 1.52 6.72
C PRO A 312 35.84 2.90 6.75
N SER A 313 35.22 3.83 7.47
CA SER A 313 35.70 5.19 7.67
C SER A 313 36.95 5.15 8.56
N VAL A 314 38.05 4.62 8.04
CA VAL A 314 39.35 4.55 8.72
C VAL A 314 40.02 5.95 8.76
N PHE A 315 39.41 6.97 8.12
CA PHE A 315 39.90 8.34 8.10
C PHE A 315 38.84 9.36 8.56
N SER A 316 38.20 9.09 9.69
CA SER A 316 37.56 10.17 10.47
C SER A 316 38.60 10.75 11.42
N PHE A 317 39.28 11.83 11.01
CA PHE A 317 40.01 12.65 11.98
C PHE A 317 39.00 13.24 12.96
N PRO A 318 39.20 13.15 14.29
CA PRO A 318 38.30 13.80 15.23
C PRO A 318 38.35 15.32 15.00
N PRO A 319 37.22 16.04 15.12
CA PRO A 319 37.24 17.49 15.06
C PRO A 319 38.10 18.03 16.20
N SER A 320 38.97 18.99 15.88
CA SER A 320 39.75 19.75 16.86
C SER A 320 38.80 20.49 17.80
N SER A 321 38.57 19.95 19.00
CA SER A 321 37.89 20.66 20.07
C SER A 321 38.73 21.87 20.47
N ALA A 322 38.21 23.06 20.18
CA ALA A 322 38.74 24.32 20.68
C ALA A 322 38.72 24.30 22.23
N VAL A 323 39.88 24.61 22.79
CA VAL A 323 40.17 24.71 24.22
C VAL A 323 39.43 25.92 24.81
N THR A 324 38.55 25.69 25.78
CA THR A 324 38.20 26.69 26.79
C THR A 324 38.77 26.26 28.14
N GLN A 325 39.65 27.11 28.67
CA GLN A 325 40.34 26.94 29.94
C GLN A 325 39.39 27.16 31.12
N SER A 326 39.49 26.31 32.14
CA SER A 326 39.30 26.74 33.53
C SER A 326 40.27 25.96 34.43
N ALA A 327 40.92 26.69 35.33
CA ALA A 327 42.05 26.24 36.12
C ALA A 327 41.64 25.72 37.50
N SER A 328 42.32 24.68 37.99
CA SER A 328 42.58 24.49 39.44
C SER A 328 43.83 23.62 39.65
N PRO A 329 44.76 23.96 40.57
CA PRO A 329 46.07 23.32 40.67
C PRO A 329 46.15 22.35 41.86
N ASN A 330 46.36 21.07 41.60
CA ASN A 330 47.21 20.18 42.41
C ASN A 330 47.11 18.73 41.92
N ARG A 331 48.11 18.27 41.17
CA ARG A 331 48.65 16.90 41.19
C ARG A 331 49.87 16.81 40.27
N GLU A 332 50.93 16.22 40.78
CA GLU A 332 52.21 16.00 40.08
C GLU A 332 52.05 15.18 38.79
N PRO A 333 52.93 15.38 37.78
CA PRO A 333 52.81 14.71 36.49
C PRO A 333 53.46 13.32 36.54
N SER A 334 52.65 12.27 36.72
CA SER A 334 53.09 10.92 36.39
C SER A 334 53.10 10.76 34.87
N LYS A 335 54.29 10.65 34.27
CA LYS A 335 54.50 10.35 32.85
C LYS A 335 53.99 8.94 32.53
N MET A 336 52.70 8.79 32.20
CA MET A 336 52.25 7.66 31.39
C MET A 336 52.35 8.05 29.92
N ARG A 337 53.38 7.50 29.28
CA ARG A 337 53.53 7.53 27.83
C ARG A 337 52.47 6.58 27.26
N GLU A 338 51.34 7.12 26.83
CA GLU A 338 50.35 6.36 26.07
C GLU A 338 51.03 5.90 24.77
N LYS A 339 51.46 4.64 24.74
CA LYS A 339 51.89 3.99 23.51
C LYS A 339 50.67 3.92 22.61
N GLN A 340 50.57 4.85 21.65
CA GLN A 340 49.84 4.61 20.41
C GLN A 340 50.27 3.23 19.90
N ARG A 341 49.39 2.24 20.00
CA ARG A 341 49.61 0.94 19.38
C ARG A 341 49.77 1.22 17.88
N PRO A 342 50.81 0.68 17.21
CA PRO A 342 50.92 0.83 15.78
C PRO A 342 49.64 0.27 15.17
N THR A 343 48.99 1.04 14.30
CA THR A 343 47.99 0.51 13.37
C THR A 343 48.60 -0.73 12.74
N ASN A 344 48.04 -1.89 13.05
CA ASN A 344 48.62 -3.19 12.71
C ASN A 344 48.83 -3.23 11.18
N LEU A 345 50.07 -3.25 10.71
CA LEU A 345 50.42 -3.30 9.28
C LEU A 345 49.70 -4.47 8.58
N VAL A 346 49.45 -5.54 9.33
CA VAL A 346 48.65 -6.72 8.96
C VAL A 346 47.21 -6.35 8.58
N ASN A 347 46.55 -5.45 9.32
CA ASN A 347 45.18 -5.04 8.99
C ASN A 347 45.13 -4.20 7.70
N ILE A 348 46.16 -3.39 7.44
CA ILE A 348 46.28 -2.60 6.20
C ILE A 348 46.56 -3.52 4.99
N LEU A 349 47.40 -4.54 5.17
CA LEU A 349 47.73 -5.52 4.13
C LEU A 349 46.57 -6.49 3.82
N LEU A 350 45.70 -6.77 4.78
CA LEU A 350 44.52 -7.62 4.59
C LEU A 350 43.32 -6.87 4.01
N LEU A 351 43.29 -5.54 4.08
CA LEU A 351 42.19 -4.71 3.59
C LEU A 351 41.85 -4.95 2.09
N PRO A 352 42.84 -5.03 1.18
CA PRO A 352 42.60 -5.37 -0.22
C PRO A 352 42.04 -6.78 -0.42
N VAL A 353 42.43 -7.74 0.44
CA VAL A 353 41.95 -9.13 0.38
C VAL A 353 40.50 -9.21 0.84
N TYR A 354 40.16 -8.56 1.96
CA TYR A 354 38.77 -8.45 2.42
C TYR A 354 37.89 -7.70 1.41
N PHE A 355 38.41 -6.64 0.81
CA PHE A 355 37.70 -5.91 -0.24
C PHE A 355 37.47 -6.76 -1.48
N GLY A 356 38.49 -7.49 -1.94
CA GLY A 356 38.37 -8.41 -3.08
C GLY A 356 37.34 -9.51 -2.85
N PHE A 357 37.31 -10.09 -1.65
CA PHE A 357 36.32 -11.11 -1.27
C PHE A 357 34.90 -10.54 -1.13
N ALA A 358 34.74 -9.38 -0.50
CA ALA A 358 33.46 -8.71 -0.39
C ALA A 358 32.91 -8.30 -1.77
N LEU A 359 33.79 -7.82 -2.65
CA LEU A 359 33.44 -7.50 -4.03
C LEU A 359 33.05 -8.75 -4.82
N SER A 360 33.73 -9.89 -4.65
CA SER A 360 33.36 -11.12 -5.34
C SER A 360 32.01 -11.66 -4.89
N LEU A 361 31.73 -11.65 -3.58
CA LEU A 361 30.42 -12.05 -3.04
C LEU A 361 29.30 -11.13 -3.55
N TYR A 362 29.54 -9.81 -3.52
CA TYR A 362 28.61 -8.83 -4.07
C TYR A 362 28.35 -9.05 -5.56
N LEU A 363 29.37 -9.35 -6.36
CA LEU A 363 29.21 -9.63 -7.79
C LEU A 363 28.41 -10.92 -8.05
N VAL A 364 28.61 -11.97 -7.24
CA VAL A 364 27.82 -13.21 -7.35
C VAL A 364 26.34 -12.92 -7.04
N GLU A 365 26.07 -12.23 -5.93
CA GLU A 365 24.71 -11.85 -5.53
C GLU A 365 24.01 -10.99 -6.61
N VAL A 366 24.75 -10.05 -7.20
CA VAL A 366 24.28 -9.22 -8.31
C VAL A 366 23.94 -10.07 -9.54
N VAL A 367 24.81 -11.01 -9.95
CA VAL A 367 24.58 -11.89 -11.11
C VAL A 367 23.37 -12.80 -10.88
N GLU A 368 23.27 -13.43 -9.72
CA GLU A 368 22.13 -14.27 -9.35
C GLU A 368 20.82 -13.49 -9.41
N ARG A 369 20.82 -12.27 -8.87
CA ARG A 369 19.63 -11.41 -8.87
C ARG A 369 19.20 -10.95 -10.25
N VAL A 370 20.14 -10.56 -11.10
CA VAL A 370 19.84 -10.22 -12.49
C VAL A 370 19.32 -11.43 -13.25
N GLY A 371 19.89 -12.62 -12.98
CA GLY A 371 19.37 -13.88 -13.50
C GLY A 371 17.91 -14.13 -13.08
N MET A 372 17.58 -13.93 -11.80
CA MET A 372 16.20 -14.07 -11.29
C MET A 372 15.23 -13.05 -11.90
N ASP A 373 15.63 -11.79 -12.05
CA ASP A 373 14.79 -10.75 -12.66
C ASP A 373 14.52 -11.03 -14.14
N LEU A 374 15.54 -11.46 -14.89
CA LEU A 374 15.37 -11.89 -16.28
C LEU A 374 14.46 -13.13 -16.38
N MET A 375 14.59 -14.07 -15.44
CA MET A 375 13.76 -15.26 -15.40
C MET A 375 12.29 -14.91 -15.14
N ASP A 376 11.99 -14.04 -14.18
CA ASP A 376 10.62 -13.64 -13.90
C ASP A 376 10.04 -12.75 -15.01
N ALA A 377 10.84 -11.88 -15.62
CA ALA A 377 10.43 -11.16 -16.83
C ALA A 377 10.03 -12.14 -17.95
N ALA A 378 10.83 -13.18 -18.19
CA ALA A 378 10.52 -14.21 -19.16
C ALA A 378 9.24 -15.00 -18.78
N ARG A 379 9.04 -15.29 -17.49
CA ARG A 379 7.82 -15.94 -16.98
C ARG A 379 6.58 -15.07 -17.17
N VAL A 380 6.65 -13.77 -16.91
CA VAL A 380 5.52 -12.85 -17.18
C VAL A 380 5.16 -12.88 -18.66
N ILE A 381 6.15 -12.80 -19.55
CA ILE A 381 5.93 -12.86 -21.00
C ILE A 381 5.28 -14.20 -21.39
N TRP A 382 5.85 -15.31 -20.92
CA TRP A 382 5.39 -16.66 -21.26
C TRP A 382 3.98 -16.93 -20.72
N TYR A 383 3.76 -16.75 -19.42
CA TYR A 383 2.47 -17.01 -18.79
C TYR A 383 1.41 -16.01 -19.23
N GLY A 384 1.76 -14.73 -19.43
CA GLY A 384 0.82 -13.73 -19.93
C GLY A 384 0.36 -14.02 -21.36
N THR A 385 1.30 -14.34 -22.26
CA THR A 385 0.97 -14.74 -23.65
C THR A 385 0.10 -15.99 -23.66
N THR A 386 0.49 -17.04 -22.93
CA THR A 386 -0.25 -18.30 -22.89
C THR A 386 -1.63 -18.13 -22.26
N ALA A 387 -1.78 -17.31 -21.21
CA ALA A 387 -3.08 -17.02 -20.61
C ALA A 387 -4.02 -16.29 -21.58
N VAL A 388 -3.53 -15.28 -22.32
CA VAL A 388 -4.32 -14.57 -23.34
C VAL A 388 -4.75 -15.53 -24.45
N VAL A 389 -3.80 -16.30 -25.00
CA VAL A 389 -4.08 -17.25 -26.08
C VAL A 389 -5.06 -18.32 -25.61
N TRP A 390 -4.82 -18.93 -24.46
CA TRP A 390 -5.69 -19.96 -23.89
C TRP A 390 -7.10 -19.44 -23.67
N LYS A 391 -7.24 -18.24 -23.11
CA LYS A 391 -8.54 -17.59 -22.92
C LYS A 391 -9.30 -17.50 -24.25
N TRP A 392 -8.71 -16.90 -25.28
CA TRP A 392 -9.45 -16.60 -26.50
C TRP A 392 -9.59 -17.77 -27.47
N VAL A 393 -8.63 -18.70 -27.48
CA VAL A 393 -8.65 -19.86 -28.39
C VAL A 393 -9.40 -21.04 -27.81
N MET A 394 -9.27 -21.29 -26.50
CA MET A 394 -9.79 -22.51 -25.87
C MET A 394 -11.05 -22.27 -25.06
N GLN A 395 -11.11 -21.20 -24.27
CA GLN A 395 -12.23 -20.97 -23.36
C GLN A 395 -13.33 -20.10 -23.98
N GLY A 396 -12.95 -19.06 -24.72
CA GLY A 396 -13.85 -18.09 -25.32
C GLY A 396 -14.07 -16.83 -24.48
N PRO A 397 -14.88 -15.88 -24.97
CA PRO A 397 -15.27 -14.69 -24.22
C PRO A 397 -16.06 -15.07 -22.96
N GLY A 398 -15.89 -14.32 -21.86
CA GLY A 398 -16.72 -14.49 -20.67
C GLY A 398 -16.26 -15.51 -19.63
N THR A 399 -15.20 -16.27 -19.91
CA THR A 399 -14.79 -17.43 -19.08
C THR A 399 -13.82 -17.13 -17.94
N ASN A 400 -13.39 -15.88 -17.80
CA ASN A 400 -12.46 -15.51 -16.74
C ASN A 400 -13.12 -15.69 -15.35
N ASN A 401 -12.32 -16.15 -14.39
CA ASN A 401 -12.73 -16.32 -13.00
C ASN A 401 -11.74 -15.63 -12.05
N GLY A 402 -11.36 -14.40 -12.38
CA GLY A 402 -10.50 -13.54 -11.57
C GLY A 402 -11.28 -12.77 -10.49
N GLY A 403 -10.58 -11.82 -9.88
CA GLY A 403 -11.12 -10.78 -9.01
C GLY A 403 -10.81 -9.38 -9.56
N LEU A 404 -11.40 -8.36 -8.94
CA LEU A 404 -11.16 -6.96 -9.28
C LEU A 404 -10.65 -6.20 -8.05
N LEU A 405 -9.52 -5.53 -8.21
CA LEU A 405 -8.98 -4.57 -7.25
C LEU A 405 -9.47 -3.18 -7.62
N VAL A 406 -9.93 -2.41 -6.64
CA VAL A 406 -10.45 -1.06 -6.81
C VAL A 406 -9.80 -0.14 -5.79
N ASN A 407 -8.91 0.72 -6.25
CA ASN A 407 -8.51 1.90 -5.48
C ASN A 407 -9.58 2.98 -5.70
N ALA A 408 -10.43 3.14 -4.70
CA ALA A 408 -11.65 3.93 -4.73
C ALA A 408 -11.42 5.41 -4.37
N SER A 409 -10.16 5.84 -4.25
CA SER A 409 -9.81 7.19 -3.82
C SER A 409 -10.44 8.25 -4.72
N VAL A 410 -11.32 9.06 -4.16
CA VAL A 410 -11.93 10.19 -4.88
C VAL A 410 -11.03 11.42 -4.87
N THR A 411 -10.04 11.46 -3.98
CA THR A 411 -9.05 12.55 -3.92
C THR A 411 -8.00 12.42 -5.02
N TYR A 412 -7.81 13.50 -5.80
CA TYR A 412 -6.86 13.53 -6.91
C TYR A 412 -5.43 13.83 -6.42
N GLY A 413 -4.58 12.79 -6.43
CA GLY A 413 -3.19 12.88 -5.99
C GLY A 413 -3.08 13.54 -4.61
N ASN A 414 -2.15 14.49 -4.46
CA ASN A 414 -1.94 15.21 -3.21
C ASN A 414 -2.57 16.63 -3.23
N THR A 415 -3.64 16.82 -4.01
CA THR A 415 -4.22 18.16 -4.24
C THR A 415 -5.29 18.57 -3.22
N GLY A 416 -5.77 17.64 -2.40
CA GLY A 416 -6.91 17.85 -1.50
C GLY A 416 -8.20 18.16 -2.25
N ARG A 417 -8.36 17.65 -3.48
CA ARG A 417 -9.57 17.84 -4.29
C ARG A 417 -10.19 16.49 -4.61
N ALA A 418 -11.47 16.33 -4.26
CA ALA A 418 -12.26 15.17 -4.62
C ALA A 418 -12.72 15.23 -6.11
N SER A 419 -11.85 14.81 -7.03
CA SER A 419 -12.09 14.85 -8.49
C SER A 419 -11.83 13.55 -9.24
N ASN A 420 -11.30 12.51 -8.60
CA ASN A 420 -11.24 11.18 -9.22
C ASN A 420 -12.66 10.62 -9.41
N PRO A 421 -12.88 9.83 -10.48
CA PRO A 421 -14.18 9.25 -10.74
C PRO A 421 -14.53 8.15 -9.73
N VAL A 422 -15.79 8.16 -9.28
CA VAL A 422 -16.38 7.08 -8.49
C VAL A 422 -16.30 5.76 -9.27
N GLN A 423 -15.92 4.68 -8.59
CA GLN A 423 -15.79 3.37 -9.21
C GLN A 423 -17.10 2.57 -9.05
N VAL A 424 -17.50 1.87 -10.11
CA VAL A 424 -18.73 1.06 -10.12
C VAL A 424 -18.42 -0.34 -10.62
N VAL A 425 -18.89 -1.33 -9.89
CA VAL A 425 -18.70 -2.75 -10.14
C VAL A 425 -20.06 -3.46 -10.12
N GLU A 426 -20.25 -4.44 -10.99
CA GLU A 426 -21.42 -5.32 -10.98
C GLU A 426 -20.96 -6.74 -10.64
N LEU A 427 -21.58 -7.37 -9.65
CA LEU A 427 -21.28 -8.73 -9.15
C LEU A 427 -22.41 -9.73 -9.44
#